data_AF-A0A022S2B2-F1
#
_entry.id   AF-A0A022S2B2-F1
#
_cell.length_a   1.000
_cell.length_b   1.000
_cell.length_c   1.000
_cell.angle_alpha   90.00
_cell.angle_beta   90.00
_cell.angle_gamma   90.00
#
_symmetry.space_group_name_H-M   'P 1'
#
loop_
_entity.id
_entity.type
_entity.pdbx_description
1 polymer ?
#
loop_
_entity_poly.entity_id
_entity_poly.type
_entity_poly.pdbx_seq_one_letter_code
_entity_poly.pdbx_strand_id
1 'polypeptide(L)'
;MPGLRAPSDYKQEPPRHPALAINSKQPFNAEPRRSDLVSSYVTPVDFFYKRNHGPIPVLMESILLTRYSVSITGVIGSTKELFMKDIWRLPKYNVTATLQCAGNRRTAMSKTRSVKGVGWDVAAIGNAVWGGAKLADVLELVGIPKCSHATPSGGKHVEFVSIDKCKEENGGPYKASIPLIQATNPEADVLLAYEMMEE
;
A
#
# COMPACT_ATOMS: atom_id res chain seq x y z
N MET A 1 2.24 6.96 16.08
CA MET A 1 0.87 6.57 16.45
C MET A 1 0.94 5.49 17.52
N PRO A 2 -0.02 5.43 18.46
CA PRO A 2 -0.08 4.30 19.38
C PRO A 2 -0.19 3.00 18.56
N GLY A 3 0.70 2.03 18.78
CA GLY A 3 0.59 0.69 18.18
C GLY A 3 1.54 0.38 17.01
N LEU A 4 2.07 1.39 16.31
CA LEU A 4 3.05 1.19 15.24
C LEU A 4 4.27 2.09 15.42
N ARG A 5 5.44 1.51 15.24
CA ARG A 5 6.72 2.22 15.20
C ARG A 5 7.24 2.22 13.77
N ALA A 6 7.77 3.37 13.35
CA ALA A 6 8.47 3.54 12.08
C ALA A 6 9.99 3.58 12.33
N PRO A 7 10.72 2.47 12.06
CA PRO A 7 12.16 2.42 12.24
C PRO A 7 12.88 3.41 11.32
N SER A 8 14.05 3.88 11.74
CA SER A 8 15.01 4.60 10.89
C SER A 8 16.20 3.72 10.49
N ASP A 9 16.21 2.45 10.91
CA ASP A 9 17.19 1.43 10.55
C ASP A 9 16.49 0.14 10.10
N TYR A 10 17.26 -0.81 9.56
CA TYR A 10 16.75 -2.05 8.95
C TYR A 10 16.96 -3.29 9.84
N LYS A 11 17.04 -3.14 11.16
CA LYS A 11 17.38 -4.26 12.06
C LYS A 11 16.21 -5.22 12.32
N GLN A 12 14.98 -4.74 12.16
CA GLN A 12 13.74 -5.51 12.41
C GLN A 12 12.99 -5.81 11.09
N GLU A 13 13.75 -5.92 10.01
CA GLU A 13 13.21 -6.32 8.72
C GLU A 13 12.63 -7.74 8.80
N PRO A 14 11.40 -7.98 8.31
CA PRO A 14 10.80 -9.32 8.37
C PRO A 14 11.60 -10.33 7.52
N PRO A 15 11.46 -11.64 7.78
CA PRO A 15 12.03 -12.66 6.91
C PRO A 15 11.32 -12.65 5.54
N ARG A 16 12.01 -13.12 4.50
CA ARG A 16 11.44 -13.28 3.15
C ARG A 16 11.87 -14.61 2.56
N HIS A 17 11.08 -15.12 1.63
CA HIS A 17 11.38 -16.35 0.92
C HIS A 17 12.75 -16.27 0.20
N PRO A 18 13.65 -17.26 0.38
CA PRO A 18 15.03 -17.18 -0.11
C PRO A 18 15.18 -17.24 -1.63
N ALA A 19 14.14 -17.70 -2.34
CA ALA A 19 14.15 -17.78 -3.81
C ALA A 19 13.90 -16.44 -4.52
N LEU A 20 13.58 -15.36 -3.79
CA LEU A 20 13.38 -14.04 -4.39
C LEU A 20 14.70 -13.49 -4.97
N ALA A 21 14.62 -12.89 -6.16
CA ALA A 21 15.72 -12.14 -6.75
C ALA A 21 15.80 -10.76 -6.09
N ILE A 22 16.84 -10.54 -5.27
CA ILE A 22 17.02 -9.29 -4.51
C ILE A 22 17.71 -8.24 -5.41
N ASN A 23 16.98 -7.19 -5.74
CA ASN A 23 17.47 -6.04 -6.52
C ASN A 23 18.08 -4.93 -5.62
N SER A 24 17.61 -4.83 -4.38
CA SER A 24 18.21 -3.99 -3.33
C SER A 24 17.91 -4.57 -1.96
N LYS A 25 18.89 -4.55 -1.04
CA LYS A 25 18.70 -5.08 0.32
C LYS A 25 18.09 -4.05 1.27
N GLN A 26 18.47 -2.78 1.15
CA GLN A 26 18.09 -1.70 2.08
C GLN A 26 17.88 -0.37 1.34
N PRO A 27 16.63 0.04 1.07
CA PRO A 27 15.39 -0.65 1.40
C PRO A 27 15.20 -1.93 0.59
N PHE A 28 14.48 -2.91 1.16
CA PHE A 28 14.30 -4.22 0.55
C PHE A 28 13.46 -4.12 -0.72
N ASN A 29 14.03 -4.53 -1.85
CA ASN A 29 13.36 -4.59 -3.14
C ASN A 29 13.73 -5.90 -3.85
N ALA A 30 12.72 -6.71 -4.16
CA ALA A 30 12.90 -8.02 -4.74
C ALA A 30 11.71 -8.44 -5.60
N GLU A 31 11.97 -9.27 -6.61
CA GLU A 31 10.96 -9.87 -7.49
C GLU A 31 11.07 -11.41 -7.47
N PRO A 32 9.99 -12.16 -7.73
CA PRO A 32 10.09 -13.61 -7.88
C PRO A 32 10.87 -13.98 -9.14
N ARG A 33 11.31 -15.24 -9.22
CA ARG A 33 11.83 -15.75 -10.50
C ARG A 33 10.68 -15.84 -11.50
N ARG A 34 10.98 -15.68 -12.79
CA ARG A 34 9.99 -15.73 -13.87
C ARG A 34 9.11 -17.00 -13.82
N SER A 35 9.69 -18.16 -13.49
CA SER A 35 8.94 -19.41 -13.38
C SER A 35 7.94 -19.39 -12.22
N ASP A 36 8.32 -18.79 -11.09
CA ASP A 36 7.47 -18.73 -9.91
C ASP A 36 6.33 -17.72 -10.12
N LEU A 37 6.60 -16.61 -10.82
CA LEU A 37 5.61 -15.57 -11.15
C LEU A 37 4.38 -16.11 -11.87
N VAL A 38 4.58 -17.02 -12.83
CA VAL A 38 3.52 -17.52 -13.72
C VAL A 38 2.99 -18.90 -13.33
N SER A 39 3.40 -19.40 -12.16
CA SER A 39 3.01 -20.72 -11.68
C SER A 39 1.52 -20.83 -11.33
N SER A 40 0.87 -19.71 -11.03
CA SER A 40 -0.55 -19.60 -10.71
C SER A 40 -1.10 -18.23 -11.13
N TYR A 41 -2.41 -18.16 -11.36
CA TYR A 41 -3.10 -16.89 -11.67
C TYR A 41 -3.05 -15.90 -10.50
N VAL A 42 -3.16 -16.43 -9.27
CA VAL A 42 -3.04 -15.70 -8.02
C VAL A 42 -1.65 -15.98 -7.45
N THR A 43 -0.82 -14.94 -7.35
CA THR A 43 0.59 -15.04 -6.96
C THR A 43 0.71 -15.27 -5.45
N PRO A 44 1.35 -16.37 -4.98
CA PRO A 44 1.55 -16.62 -3.55
C PRO A 44 2.24 -15.45 -2.84
N VAL A 45 1.87 -15.16 -1.59
CA VAL A 45 2.39 -14.02 -0.81
C VAL A 45 3.93 -14.01 -0.78
N ASP A 46 4.53 -15.19 -0.60
CA ASP A 46 5.98 -15.38 -0.62
C ASP A 46 6.65 -14.92 -1.92
N PHE A 47 5.95 -15.06 -3.05
CA PHE A 47 6.42 -14.72 -4.39
C PHE A 47 5.87 -13.39 -4.93
N PHE A 48 4.92 -12.73 -4.25
CA PHE A 48 4.49 -11.39 -4.64
C PHE A 48 5.68 -10.42 -4.58
N TYR A 49 5.94 -9.59 -5.58
CA TYR A 49 7.13 -8.71 -5.57
C TYR A 49 7.11 -7.74 -4.39
N LYS A 50 8.28 -7.40 -3.84
CA LYS A 50 8.42 -6.48 -2.70
C LYS A 50 9.10 -5.20 -3.18
N ARG A 51 8.44 -4.04 -3.06
CA ARG A 51 9.05 -2.72 -3.31
C ARG A 51 8.88 -1.83 -2.09
N ASN A 52 9.99 -1.51 -1.41
CA ASN A 52 10.00 -0.59 -0.27
C ASN A 52 10.90 0.63 -0.53
N HIS A 53 10.49 1.81 -0.02
CA HIS A 53 11.28 3.06 -0.04
C HIS A 53 12.05 3.30 1.28
N GLY A 54 11.60 2.70 2.38
CA GLY A 54 12.26 2.78 3.69
C GLY A 54 12.19 1.46 4.46
N PRO A 55 12.59 1.45 5.74
CA PRO A 55 12.39 0.32 6.64
C PRO A 55 10.92 -0.02 6.85
N ILE A 56 10.60 -1.30 7.04
CA ILE A 56 9.23 -1.75 7.29
C ILE A 56 8.75 -1.28 8.68
N PRO A 57 7.57 -0.63 8.80
CA PRO A 57 6.98 -0.33 10.10
C PRO A 57 6.71 -1.58 10.94
N VAL A 58 6.88 -1.48 12.25
CA VAL A 58 6.77 -2.59 13.19
C VAL A 58 5.57 -2.37 14.11
N LEU A 59 4.70 -3.38 14.20
CA LEU A 59 3.63 -3.42 15.20
C LEU A 59 4.25 -3.67 16.58
N MET A 60 3.90 -2.86 17.57
CA MET A 60 4.42 -3.05 18.93
C MET A 60 3.67 -4.19 19.61
N GLU A 61 4.37 -5.27 19.98
CA GLU A 61 3.81 -6.51 20.57
C GLU A 61 2.87 -6.27 21.77
N SER A 62 3.08 -5.20 22.54
CA SER A 62 2.27 -4.85 23.72
C SER A 62 0.94 -4.16 23.40
N ILE A 63 0.63 -3.93 22.13
CA ILE A 63 -0.57 -3.19 21.70
C ILE A 63 -1.44 -4.07 20.80
N LEU A 64 -2.70 -4.24 21.19
CA LEU A 64 -3.73 -4.87 20.36
C LEU A 64 -3.89 -4.07 19.05
N LEU A 65 -4.00 -4.77 17.90
CA LEU A 65 -4.36 -4.21 16.58
C LEU A 65 -5.55 -3.23 16.64
N THR A 66 -6.45 -3.43 17.61
CA THR A 66 -7.60 -2.56 17.88
C THR A 66 -7.25 -1.12 18.28
N ARG A 67 -6.00 -0.84 18.68
CA ARG A 67 -5.54 0.53 19.01
C ARG A 67 -4.93 1.27 17.82
N TYR A 68 -4.66 0.60 16.70
CA TYR A 68 -4.25 1.27 15.48
C TYR A 68 -5.44 2.05 14.92
N SER A 69 -5.19 3.31 14.54
CA SER A 69 -6.15 4.19 13.88
C SER A 69 -5.58 4.79 12.61
N VAL A 70 -6.49 5.14 11.71
CA VAL A 70 -6.26 5.98 10.54
C VAL A 70 -6.91 7.33 10.82
N SER A 71 -6.10 8.38 10.74
CA SER A 71 -6.57 9.76 10.87
C SER A 71 -7.04 10.28 9.51
N ILE A 72 -8.28 10.71 9.42
CA ILE A 72 -8.84 11.39 8.25
C ILE A 72 -8.87 12.88 8.58
N THR A 73 -8.06 13.65 7.85
CA THR A 73 -7.82 15.09 8.08
C THR A 73 -7.97 15.88 6.78
N GLY A 74 -7.68 17.19 6.81
CA GLY A 74 -7.61 18.02 5.62
C GLY A 74 -8.90 18.80 5.37
N VAL A 75 -9.36 18.82 4.12
CA VAL A 75 -10.45 19.69 3.62
C VAL A 75 -11.83 19.10 3.94
N ILE A 76 -12.03 18.80 5.21
CA ILE A 76 -13.24 18.23 5.83
C ILE A 76 -13.62 19.04 7.07
N GLY A 77 -14.87 18.95 7.54
CA GLY A 77 -15.37 19.78 8.63
C GLY A 77 -14.70 19.53 10.00
N SER A 78 -14.21 18.32 10.25
CA SER A 78 -13.45 17.97 11.47
C SER A 78 -12.61 16.73 11.24
N THR A 79 -11.43 16.66 11.87
CA THR A 79 -10.61 15.45 11.89
C THR A 79 -11.40 14.29 12.49
N LYS A 80 -11.32 13.13 11.85
CA LYS A 80 -11.92 11.87 12.31
C LYS A 80 -10.83 10.83 12.51
N GLU A 81 -10.88 10.11 13.61
CA GLU A 81 -10.03 8.95 13.86
C GLU A 81 -10.86 7.69 13.66
N LEU A 82 -10.43 6.82 12.74
CA LEU A 82 -11.04 5.51 12.51
C LEU A 82 -10.12 4.43 13.03
N PHE A 83 -10.57 3.64 14.01
CA PHE A 83 -9.81 2.48 14.49
C PHE A 83 -10.08 1.26 13.60
N MET A 84 -9.22 0.24 13.68
CA MET A 84 -9.44 -1.01 12.92
C MET A 84 -10.82 -1.63 13.14
N LYS A 85 -11.38 -1.53 14.36
CA LYS A 85 -12.74 -2.01 14.66
C LYS A 85 -13.83 -1.29 13.85
N ASP A 86 -13.61 -0.03 13.48
CA ASP A 86 -14.58 0.77 12.73
C ASP A 86 -14.52 0.37 11.25
N ILE A 87 -13.30 0.10 10.74
CA ILE A 87 -13.06 -0.42 9.39
C ILE A 87 -13.64 -1.84 9.24
N TRP A 88 -13.41 -2.73 10.21
CA TRP A 88 -13.93 -4.11 10.19
C TRP A 88 -15.45 -4.23 10.29
N ARG A 89 -16.14 -3.17 10.72
CA ARG A 89 -17.62 -3.13 10.76
C ARG A 89 -18.25 -2.78 9.42
N LEU A 90 -17.47 -2.22 8.49
CA LEU A 90 -17.94 -1.97 7.13
C LEU A 90 -18.08 -3.29 6.36
N PRO A 91 -18.89 -3.32 5.28
CA PRO A 91 -18.94 -4.48 4.40
C PRO A 91 -17.55 -4.82 3.87
N LYS A 92 -17.15 -6.09 4.00
CA LYS A 92 -15.92 -6.61 3.42
C LYS A 92 -16.15 -6.96 1.95
N TYR A 93 -15.23 -6.53 1.09
CA TYR A 93 -15.20 -6.88 -0.32
C TYR A 93 -13.87 -7.56 -0.65
N ASN A 94 -13.92 -8.48 -1.61
CA ASN A 94 -12.74 -9.13 -2.18
C ASN A 94 -12.57 -8.64 -3.62
N VAL A 95 -11.41 -8.08 -3.93
CA VAL A 95 -11.07 -7.58 -5.27
C VAL A 95 -9.82 -8.31 -5.75
N THR A 96 -9.91 -9.00 -6.88
CA THR A 96 -8.73 -9.54 -7.55
C THR A 96 -8.07 -8.44 -8.35
N ALA A 97 -6.87 -8.01 -7.96
CA ALA A 97 -6.16 -6.94 -8.62
C ALA A 97 -4.67 -7.24 -8.76
N THR A 98 -4.16 -6.92 -9.95
CA THR A 98 -2.73 -6.94 -10.24
C THR A 98 -2.10 -5.61 -9.83
N LEU A 99 -1.05 -5.68 -9.01
CA LEU A 99 -0.16 -4.55 -8.81
C LEU A 99 1.05 -4.70 -9.72
N GLN A 100 1.35 -3.65 -10.47
CA GLN A 100 2.52 -3.58 -11.33
C GLN A 100 3.36 -2.35 -10.95
N CYS A 101 4.64 -2.57 -10.66
CA CYS A 101 5.55 -1.46 -10.44
C CYS A 101 5.77 -0.69 -11.75
N ALA A 102 5.73 0.64 -11.71
CA ALA A 102 6.13 1.48 -12.83
C ALA A 102 7.59 1.24 -13.28
N GLY A 103 8.43 0.67 -12.39
CA GLY A 103 9.78 0.25 -12.70
C GLY A 103 9.92 -1.10 -13.39
N ASN A 104 8.83 -1.85 -13.61
CA ASN A 104 8.90 -3.18 -14.22
C ASN A 104 9.62 -3.12 -15.58
N ARG A 105 10.51 -4.07 -15.85
CA ARG A 105 11.36 -4.15 -17.06
C ARG A 105 12.40 -3.03 -17.22
N ARG A 106 12.68 -2.24 -16.18
CA ARG A 106 13.69 -1.16 -16.23
C ARG A 106 15.07 -1.65 -16.64
N THR A 107 15.49 -2.85 -16.23
CA THR A 107 16.83 -3.38 -16.57
C THR A 107 17.01 -3.53 -18.08
N ALA A 108 15.95 -3.90 -18.82
CA ALA A 108 16.01 -3.96 -20.29
C ALA A 108 16.18 -2.56 -20.90
N MET A 109 15.51 -1.54 -20.37
CA MET A 109 15.68 -0.15 -20.79
C MET A 109 17.10 0.36 -20.53
N SER A 110 17.66 0.04 -19.35
CA SER A 110 19.02 0.42 -18.96
C SER A 110 20.11 -0.15 -19.87
N LYS A 111 19.86 -1.26 -20.58
CA LYS A 111 20.79 -1.83 -21.58
C LYS A 111 20.91 -0.95 -22.82
N THR A 112 19.84 -0.26 -23.22
CA THR A 112 19.86 0.68 -24.35
C THR A 112 20.48 2.01 -23.95
N ARG A 113 20.09 2.54 -22.80
CA ARG A 113 20.66 3.75 -22.22
C ARG A 113 20.45 3.73 -20.71
N SER A 114 21.52 3.96 -19.95
CA SER A 114 21.47 3.94 -18.49
C SER A 114 20.41 4.91 -17.94
N VAL A 115 19.56 4.40 -17.03
CA VAL A 115 18.54 5.16 -16.30
C VAL A 115 18.71 4.98 -14.79
N LYS A 116 18.24 5.96 -14.01
CA LYS A 116 18.35 5.92 -12.55
C LYS A 116 17.30 5.01 -11.89
N GLY A 117 17.69 4.40 -10.78
CA GLY A 117 16.84 3.67 -9.84
C GLY A 117 16.98 2.14 -9.91
N VAL A 118 16.23 1.44 -9.05
CA VAL A 118 16.37 -0.01 -8.84
C VAL A 118 16.16 -0.77 -10.15
N GLY A 119 17.08 -1.67 -10.47
CA GLY A 119 16.95 -2.57 -11.61
C GLY A 119 15.83 -3.57 -11.34
N TRP A 120 14.94 -3.73 -12.31
CA TRP A 120 13.89 -4.75 -12.30
C TRP A 120 13.95 -5.51 -13.60
N ASP A 121 13.90 -6.83 -13.53
CA ASP A 121 13.69 -7.67 -14.70
C ASP A 121 12.21 -7.66 -15.07
N VAL A 122 11.58 -8.81 -15.24
CA VAL A 122 10.22 -8.90 -15.80
C VAL A 122 9.13 -9.14 -14.76
N ALA A 123 9.49 -9.27 -13.48
CA ALA A 123 8.64 -9.79 -12.43
C ALA A 123 8.32 -8.77 -11.33
N ALA A 124 8.47 -7.47 -11.58
CA ALA A 124 7.99 -6.42 -10.68
C ALA A 124 6.45 -6.22 -10.83
N ILE A 125 5.72 -7.33 -10.73
CA ILE A 125 4.27 -7.45 -10.92
C ILE A 125 3.77 -8.66 -10.14
N GLY A 126 2.53 -8.60 -9.64
CA GLY A 126 1.88 -9.72 -8.95
C GLY A 126 0.38 -9.52 -8.88
N ASN A 127 -0.38 -10.62 -8.92
CA ASN A 127 -1.84 -10.61 -8.88
C ASN A 127 -2.32 -11.29 -7.60
N ALA A 128 -3.20 -10.62 -6.84
CA ALA A 128 -3.69 -11.13 -5.56
C ALA A 128 -5.17 -10.82 -5.37
N VAL A 129 -5.80 -11.55 -4.45
CA VAL A 129 -7.13 -11.23 -3.92
C VAL A 129 -6.94 -10.33 -2.70
N TRP A 130 -7.44 -9.11 -2.75
CA TRP A 130 -7.36 -8.14 -1.67
C TRP A 130 -8.68 -8.07 -0.92
N GLY A 131 -8.65 -8.29 0.39
CA GLY A 131 -9.82 -8.22 1.26
C GLY A 131 -9.83 -6.94 2.09
N GLY A 132 -10.93 -6.20 2.05
CA GLY A 132 -11.00 -4.94 2.80
C GLY A 132 -12.34 -4.20 2.70
N ALA A 133 -12.38 -3.03 3.32
CA ALA A 133 -13.49 -2.10 3.18
C ALA A 133 -13.28 -1.20 1.96
N LYS A 134 -14.34 -0.91 1.19
CA LYS A 134 -14.28 0.09 0.11
C LYS A 134 -13.98 1.46 0.69
N LEU A 135 -13.05 2.18 0.08
CA LEU A 135 -12.71 3.55 0.47
C LEU A 135 -13.93 4.46 0.36
N ALA A 136 -14.80 4.23 -0.63
CA ALA A 136 -16.05 4.96 -0.78
C ALA A 136 -16.97 4.83 0.47
N ASP A 137 -17.06 3.64 1.07
CA ASP A 137 -17.84 3.41 2.29
C ASP A 137 -17.17 4.08 3.51
N VAL A 138 -15.85 4.04 3.58
CA VAL A 138 -15.06 4.72 4.63
C VAL A 138 -15.24 6.25 4.57
N LEU A 139 -15.22 6.83 3.36
CA LEU A 139 -15.40 8.26 3.15
C LEU A 139 -16.85 8.70 3.43
N GLU A 140 -17.83 7.84 3.15
CA GLU A 140 -19.24 8.06 3.49
C GLU A 140 -19.44 8.15 5.01
N LEU A 141 -18.77 7.30 5.80
CA LEU A 141 -18.81 7.38 7.28
C LEU A 141 -18.35 8.73 7.85
N VAL A 142 -17.46 9.43 7.13
CA VAL A 142 -16.96 10.75 7.56
C VAL A 142 -17.68 11.91 6.87
N GLY A 143 -18.80 11.63 6.20
CA GLY A 143 -19.69 12.63 5.62
C GLY A 143 -19.32 13.08 4.21
N ILE A 144 -18.52 12.30 3.47
CA ILE A 144 -18.23 12.54 2.05
C ILE A 144 -19.08 11.56 1.21
N PRO A 145 -20.12 12.03 0.49
CA PRO A 145 -20.98 11.16 -0.28
C PRO A 145 -20.23 10.40 -1.38
N LYS A 146 -20.78 9.25 -1.78
CA LYS A 146 -20.33 8.50 -2.95
C LYS A 146 -20.42 9.34 -4.23
N CYS A 147 -19.54 9.06 -5.17
CA CYS A 147 -19.44 9.76 -6.46
C CYS A 147 -19.24 11.29 -6.33
N SER A 148 -18.56 11.75 -5.27
CA SER A 148 -18.24 13.17 -5.08
C SER A 148 -17.06 13.61 -5.94
N HIS A 149 -17.23 14.72 -6.66
CA HIS A 149 -16.14 15.37 -7.41
C HIS A 149 -15.33 16.36 -6.56
N ALA A 150 -15.95 16.93 -5.53
CA ALA A 150 -15.29 17.79 -4.55
C ALA A 150 -15.96 17.69 -3.17
N THR A 151 -15.23 17.96 -2.10
CA THR A 151 -15.81 18.18 -0.76
C THR A 151 -16.50 19.56 -0.69
N PRO A 152 -17.37 19.82 0.31
CA PRO A 152 -17.99 21.14 0.48
C PRO A 152 -16.97 22.29 0.59
N SER A 153 -15.79 22.00 1.12
CA SER A 153 -14.68 22.95 1.25
C SER A 153 -13.72 22.94 0.05
N GLY A 154 -14.09 22.29 -1.07
CA GLY A 154 -13.37 22.33 -2.34
C GLY A 154 -12.25 21.30 -2.53
N GLY A 155 -12.11 20.32 -1.65
CA GLY A 155 -11.09 19.27 -1.77
C GLY A 155 -11.40 18.32 -2.93
N LYS A 156 -10.42 18.02 -3.80
CA LYS A 156 -10.60 17.23 -5.04
C LYS A 156 -9.78 15.94 -5.11
N HIS A 157 -8.99 15.68 -4.08
CA HIS A 157 -8.10 14.52 -4.00
C HIS A 157 -8.15 13.91 -2.61
N VAL A 158 -7.82 12.63 -2.54
CA VAL A 158 -7.56 11.91 -1.29
C VAL A 158 -6.07 11.58 -1.28
N GLU A 159 -5.34 12.13 -0.30
CA GLU A 159 -3.94 11.79 -0.05
C GLU A 159 -3.87 10.66 0.99
N PHE A 160 -3.02 9.68 0.71
CA PHE A 160 -2.68 8.59 1.61
C PHE A 160 -1.26 8.83 2.14
N VAL A 161 -1.13 8.88 3.45
CA VAL A 161 0.13 9.14 4.14
C VAL A 161 0.54 7.89 4.92
N SER A 162 1.68 7.31 4.57
CA SER A 162 2.26 6.20 5.29
C SER A 162 2.80 6.65 6.65
N ILE A 163 3.22 5.68 7.46
CA ILE A 163 3.97 5.94 8.69
C ILE A 163 5.47 5.69 8.53
N ASP A 164 5.91 5.13 7.39
CA ASP A 164 7.31 4.78 7.17
C ASP A 164 8.24 6.00 7.15
N LYS A 165 9.55 5.75 7.02
CA LYS A 165 10.57 6.80 6.91
C LYS A 165 11.39 6.59 5.66
N CYS A 166 11.22 7.49 4.70
CA CYS A 166 11.90 7.45 3.41
C CYS A 166 13.07 8.43 3.39
N LYS A 167 14.20 8.03 2.81
CA LYS A 167 15.36 8.92 2.68
C LYS A 167 15.06 10.09 1.73
N GLU A 168 14.29 9.80 0.69
CA GLU A 168 13.84 10.74 -0.34
C GLU A 168 13.00 11.87 0.24
N GLU A 169 12.34 11.64 1.37
CA GLU A 169 11.50 12.60 2.10
C GLU A 169 12.21 13.15 3.35
N ASN A 170 13.55 13.10 3.41
CA ASN A 170 14.36 13.50 4.56
C ASN A 170 13.92 12.85 5.89
N GLY A 171 13.52 11.57 5.83
CA GLY A 171 12.99 10.83 6.97
C GLY A 171 11.48 10.97 7.17
N GLY A 172 10.79 11.69 6.29
CA GLY A 172 9.32 11.75 6.22
C GLY A 172 8.69 10.52 5.56
N PRO A 173 7.35 10.42 5.60
CA PRO A 173 6.62 9.25 5.11
C PRO A 173 6.40 9.27 3.60
N TYR A 174 6.28 8.07 3.02
CA TYR A 174 5.78 7.87 1.67
C TYR A 174 4.32 8.36 1.56
N LYS A 175 4.01 9.02 0.44
CA LYS A 175 2.70 9.63 0.17
C LYS A 175 2.30 9.41 -1.28
N ALA A 176 1.00 9.25 -1.51
CA ALA A 176 0.39 9.22 -2.84
C ALA A 176 -1.02 9.80 -2.76
N SER A 177 -1.61 10.18 -3.90
CA SER A 177 -3.01 10.62 -3.93
C SER A 177 -3.74 10.12 -5.17
N ILE A 178 -5.06 10.07 -5.05
CA ILE A 178 -5.97 9.81 -6.17
C ILE A 178 -7.05 10.91 -6.23
N PRO A 179 -7.68 11.14 -7.40
CA PRO A 179 -8.84 12.04 -7.49
C PRO A 179 -9.97 11.59 -6.56
N LEU A 180 -10.69 12.54 -5.96
CA LEU A 180 -11.81 12.27 -5.06
C LEU A 180 -12.90 11.44 -5.75
N ILE A 181 -13.15 11.70 -7.04
CA ILE A 181 -14.12 10.92 -7.83
C ILE A 181 -13.74 9.44 -7.90
N GLN A 182 -12.45 9.12 -7.99
CA GLN A 182 -11.99 7.72 -7.97
C GLN A 182 -12.12 7.12 -6.57
N ALA A 183 -11.79 7.89 -5.53
CA ALA A 183 -11.87 7.43 -4.14
C ALA A 183 -13.32 7.18 -3.66
N THR A 184 -14.28 7.95 -4.16
CA THR A 184 -15.69 7.92 -3.74
C THR A 184 -16.59 7.14 -4.70
N ASN A 185 -16.09 6.71 -5.86
CA ASN A 185 -16.83 5.84 -6.77
C ASN A 185 -16.69 4.36 -6.31
N PRO A 186 -17.77 3.69 -5.87
CA PRO A 186 -17.71 2.29 -5.47
C PRO A 186 -17.34 1.34 -6.61
N GLU A 187 -17.54 1.71 -7.89
CA GLU A 187 -17.15 0.90 -9.06
C GLU A 187 -15.65 0.97 -9.37
N ALA A 188 -14.92 1.93 -8.78
CA ALA A 188 -13.47 2.02 -8.92
C ALA A 188 -12.71 1.02 -8.01
N ASP A 189 -13.43 0.31 -7.13
CA ASP A 189 -12.91 -0.76 -6.26
C ASP A 189 -11.65 -0.38 -5.45
N VAL A 190 -11.54 0.89 -5.06
CA VAL A 190 -10.47 1.33 -4.15
C VAL A 190 -10.74 0.75 -2.76
N LEU A 191 -9.80 -0.02 -2.22
CA LEU A 191 -9.91 -0.66 -0.91
C LEU A 191 -8.96 -0.06 0.13
N LEU A 192 -9.42 0.02 1.37
CA LEU A 192 -8.54 -0.10 2.54
C LEU A 192 -8.43 -1.59 2.89
N ALA A 193 -7.44 -2.24 2.28
CA ALA A 193 -7.20 -3.68 2.45
C ALA A 193 -6.53 -3.98 3.79
N TYR A 194 -7.04 -5.00 4.48
CA TYR A 194 -6.46 -5.56 5.70
C TYR A 194 -6.25 -7.07 5.60
N GLU A 195 -6.63 -7.69 4.47
CA GLU A 195 -6.32 -9.06 4.12
C GLU A 195 -5.70 -9.12 2.71
N MET A 196 -4.82 -10.10 2.53
CA MET A 196 -4.25 -10.44 1.24
C MET A 196 -4.26 -11.96 1.09
N MET A 197 -4.99 -12.46 0.08
CA MET A 197 -5.12 -13.90 -0.20
C MET A 197 -5.87 -14.66 0.90
N GLU A 198 -6.86 -13.98 1.52
CA GLU A 198 -7.68 -14.50 2.64
C GLU A 198 -6.92 -14.67 3.97
N GLU A 199 -5.68 -14.17 4.06
CA GLU A 199 -4.86 -14.05 5.28
C GLU A 199 -4.86 -12.63 5.85
#